data_AF-A0A353FEZ4-F1
#
_entry.id   AF-A0A353FEZ4-F1
#
_cell.length_a   1.000
_cell.length_b   1.000
_cell.length_c   1.000
_cell.angle_alpha   90.00
_cell.angle_beta   90.00
_cell.angle_gamma   90.00
#
_symmetry.space_group_name_H-M   'P 1'
#
loop_
_entity.id
_entity.type
_entity.pdbx_description
1 polymer ?
#
loop_
_entity_poly.entity_id
_entity_poly.type
_entity_poly.pdbx_seq_one_letter_code
_entity_poly.pdbx_strand_id
1 'polypeptide(L)'
;YYPSGIDSASASSGDYRLGVPVAITSHNIHPRTNLVDDPLSCWNGVSGSAANDCASLCDFSGRPAILDPLQTATFMDGMQRVVQVKKEVSKATGDTANLKQKLVSGITQYDRQGRDSTITLQTEELSTYALGKLNTESSNDYQAKTAYDYVSRPVLQSQIREASGSFSETTTAYEWNSLNGDQTFSTLSSTHGLVSRTYLNNKGQTLAVTRSDAGTTWFTPDPLNQLLKVIDPVGDSVLYQYDFMGQVTQEEHTDKGVTSYTYDKAGNMRTIERAEISPDYIEMDYHYNRLNKKTYPNSSNLNEVVFTYGSRNDGNNGAGRVIRVNEGTNFKTEIYKYDALGNRIYEEKVMSVPQAGARTFVTEFTYDDWGRIRQMVYPRGEVVDYSYGLAGELEGVNDNSMDNPVVDLILYDGFGNIQTLKYGNGTVTNFKYSDYSRRLKTQNWM
;
A
#
# COMPACT_ATOMS: atom_id res chain seq x y z
N TYR A 1 8.80 -32.12 7.82
CA TYR A 1 8.35 -32.90 6.64
C TYR A 1 9.06 -32.26 5.46
N TYR A 2 10.04 -32.95 4.86
CA TYR A 2 10.82 -32.44 3.72
C TYR A 2 10.26 -33.07 2.45
N PRO A 3 9.50 -32.33 1.62
CA PRO A 3 8.89 -32.91 0.44
C PRO A 3 9.94 -33.06 -0.65
N SER A 4 10.07 -34.29 -1.14
CA SER A 4 10.84 -34.69 -2.29
C SER A 4 10.18 -34.20 -3.58
N GLY A 5 10.87 -33.32 -4.30
CA GLY A 5 10.56 -32.93 -5.67
C GLY A 5 11.84 -32.63 -6.44
N ILE A 6 12.67 -33.64 -6.71
CA ILE A 6 13.90 -33.48 -7.51
C ILE A 6 13.75 -34.28 -8.81
N ASP A 7 13.97 -33.57 -9.90
CA ASP A 7 14.20 -34.12 -11.23
C ASP A 7 15.47 -34.99 -11.25
N SER A 8 15.38 -36.13 -11.90
CA SER A 8 16.21 -37.33 -11.70
C SER A 8 17.67 -37.28 -12.20
N ALA A 9 18.26 -36.09 -12.39
CA ALA A 9 19.59 -35.94 -13.03
C ALA A 9 20.73 -35.44 -12.11
N SER A 10 20.48 -35.06 -10.85
CA SER A 10 21.51 -34.49 -9.96
C SER A 10 21.79 -35.30 -8.68
N ALA A 11 21.50 -36.60 -8.70
CA ALA A 11 21.62 -37.51 -7.54
C ALA A 11 23.06 -37.83 -7.08
N SER A 12 24.08 -37.04 -7.43
CA SER A 12 25.47 -37.27 -7.01
C SER A 12 25.97 -36.38 -5.87
N SER A 13 25.18 -35.40 -5.38
CA SER A 13 25.62 -34.51 -4.29
C SER A 13 24.86 -34.65 -2.96
N GLY A 14 23.85 -35.52 -2.87
CA GLY A 14 23.19 -35.88 -1.59
C GLY A 14 22.46 -34.76 -0.84
N ASP A 15 22.43 -33.53 -1.35
CA ASP A 15 21.73 -32.40 -0.71
C ASP A 15 20.35 -32.18 -1.35
N TYR A 16 19.31 -32.65 -0.67
CA TYR A 16 17.91 -32.51 -1.08
C TYR A 16 17.43 -31.04 -1.21
N ARG A 17 18.24 -30.08 -0.74
CA ARG A 17 18.00 -28.64 -0.90
C ARG A 17 18.16 -28.15 -2.36
N LEU A 18 18.69 -28.99 -3.25
CA LEU A 18 18.92 -28.65 -4.67
C LEU A 18 17.70 -28.78 -5.59
N GLY A 19 16.54 -29.29 -5.12
CA GLY A 19 15.29 -29.31 -5.92
C GLY A 19 14.10 -28.73 -5.18
N VAL A 20 14.26 -27.52 -4.67
CA VAL A 20 13.12 -26.73 -4.21
C VAL A 20 12.43 -26.13 -5.44
N PRO A 21 11.14 -26.38 -5.69
CA PRO A 21 10.42 -25.73 -6.79
C PRO A 21 10.58 -24.21 -6.74
N VAL A 22 11.01 -23.64 -7.87
CA VAL A 22 11.19 -22.20 -8.01
C VAL A 22 10.46 -21.70 -9.25
N ALA A 23 9.69 -20.64 -9.07
CA ALA A 23 9.11 -19.88 -10.18
C ALA A 23 9.95 -18.61 -10.38
N ILE A 24 10.59 -18.48 -11.54
CA ILE A 24 11.31 -17.27 -11.93
C ILE A 24 10.42 -16.45 -12.88
N THR A 25 10.21 -15.19 -12.54
CA THR A 25 9.48 -14.25 -13.39
C THR A 25 10.40 -13.11 -13.83
N SER A 26 10.20 -12.66 -15.06
CA SER A 26 10.91 -11.54 -15.66
C SER A 26 9.91 -10.44 -15.98
N HIS A 27 10.18 -9.22 -15.51
CA HIS A 27 9.28 -8.09 -15.66
C HIS A 27 9.94 -6.98 -16.49
N ASN A 28 9.26 -6.49 -17.51
CA ASN A 28 9.78 -5.39 -18.33
C ASN A 28 9.53 -4.03 -17.66
N ILE A 29 10.52 -3.49 -16.96
CA ILE A 29 10.45 -2.20 -16.24
C ILE A 29 10.95 -1.01 -17.06
N HIS A 30 11.57 -1.27 -18.21
CA HIS A 30 12.13 -0.24 -19.07
C HIS A 30 11.16 0.10 -20.20
N PRO A 31 11.14 1.36 -20.66
CA PRO A 31 10.34 1.73 -21.82
C PRO A 31 10.85 0.93 -23.02
N ARG A 32 9.94 0.50 -23.90
CA ARG A 32 10.37 -0.01 -25.20
C ARG A 32 11.04 1.15 -25.94
N THR A 33 12.36 1.07 -26.13
CA THR A 33 13.14 2.11 -26.81
C THR A 33 12.85 2.19 -28.31
N ASN A 34 12.17 1.17 -28.85
CA ASN A 34 11.63 1.19 -30.20
C ASN A 34 10.12 0.97 -30.12
N LEU A 35 9.37 1.86 -30.79
CA LEU A 35 8.04 1.57 -31.30
C LEU A 35 8.17 0.33 -32.19
N VAL A 36 8.09 -0.86 -31.59
CA VAL A 36 7.65 -2.02 -32.35
C VAL A 36 6.20 -1.68 -32.62
N ASP A 37 5.91 -1.38 -33.88
CA ASP A 37 4.56 -1.34 -34.42
C ASP A 37 3.73 -2.39 -33.68
N ASP A 38 2.83 -1.86 -32.89
CA ASP A 38 1.60 -2.49 -32.51
C ASP A 38 1.53 -4.03 -32.62
N PRO A 39 1.69 -4.81 -31.53
CA PRO A 39 1.30 -6.22 -31.58
C PRO A 39 -0.23 -6.40 -31.51
N LEU A 40 -1.06 -5.38 -31.72
CA LEU A 40 -2.54 -5.48 -31.80
C LEU A 40 -3.01 -6.18 -33.10
N SER A 41 -2.30 -7.16 -33.63
CA SER A 41 -2.95 -8.10 -34.56
C SER A 41 -4.00 -8.97 -33.84
N CYS A 42 -3.95 -9.07 -32.50
CA CYS A 42 -4.91 -9.83 -31.69
C CYS A 42 -5.87 -8.97 -30.85
N TRP A 43 -5.79 -7.63 -30.92
CA TRP A 43 -6.75 -6.73 -30.29
C TRP A 43 -7.11 -5.57 -31.24
N ASN A 44 -7.64 -5.91 -32.42
CA ASN A 44 -8.33 -4.95 -33.28
C ASN A 44 -9.70 -4.60 -32.69
N GLY A 45 -9.70 -3.95 -31.53
CA GLY A 45 -10.85 -3.28 -30.94
C GLY A 45 -10.93 -1.82 -31.35
N VAL A 46 -10.54 -1.48 -32.60
CA VAL A 46 -10.76 -0.13 -33.13
C VAL A 46 -12.20 -0.09 -33.66
N SER A 47 -13.04 0.72 -33.03
CA SER A 47 -14.44 1.02 -33.35
C SER A 47 -15.47 -0.11 -33.10
N GLY A 48 -16.28 0.07 -32.05
CA GLY A 48 -17.73 -0.21 -32.10
C GLY A 48 -18.27 -1.65 -32.13
N SER A 49 -17.50 -2.69 -32.44
CA SER A 49 -17.99 -4.08 -32.42
C SER A 49 -17.11 -4.99 -31.57
N ALA A 50 -17.71 -5.64 -30.56
CA ALA A 50 -17.05 -6.69 -29.81
C ALA A 50 -16.70 -7.85 -30.76
N ALA A 51 -15.42 -8.16 -30.90
CA ALA A 51 -14.98 -9.36 -31.59
C ALA A 51 -15.45 -10.58 -30.78
N ASN A 52 -16.40 -11.33 -31.33
CA ASN A 52 -16.98 -12.55 -30.74
C ASN A 52 -16.05 -13.77 -30.82
N ASP A 53 -14.74 -13.59 -30.94
CA ASP A 53 -13.82 -14.70 -31.18
C ASP A 53 -12.77 -14.83 -30.07
N CYS A 54 -13.22 -15.35 -28.93
CA CYS A 54 -12.34 -15.74 -27.82
C CYS A 54 -11.52 -17.02 -28.11
N ALA A 55 -11.57 -17.57 -29.33
CA ALA A 55 -10.92 -18.83 -29.70
C ALA A 55 -9.56 -18.67 -30.42
N SER A 56 -9.15 -17.44 -30.76
CA SER A 56 -7.82 -17.21 -31.31
C SER A 56 -6.76 -17.27 -30.20
N LEU A 57 -5.95 -18.34 -30.22
CA LEU A 57 -4.72 -18.39 -29.43
C LEU A 57 -3.81 -17.26 -29.91
N CYS A 58 -3.59 -16.25 -29.07
CA CYS A 58 -2.63 -15.20 -29.35
C CYS A 58 -1.23 -15.83 -29.45
N ASP A 59 -0.66 -15.81 -30.64
CA ASP A 59 0.73 -16.20 -30.85
C ASP A 59 1.65 -15.11 -30.28
N PHE A 60 2.30 -15.42 -29.17
CA PHE A 60 3.26 -14.54 -28.51
C PHE A 60 4.71 -14.85 -28.89
N SER A 61 4.95 -15.79 -29.82
CA SER A 61 6.30 -16.21 -30.22
C SER A 61 7.11 -15.09 -30.88
N GLY A 62 6.45 -14.11 -31.50
CA GLY A 62 7.07 -12.93 -32.12
C GLY A 62 7.40 -11.78 -31.16
N ARG A 63 7.15 -11.94 -29.84
CA ARG A 63 7.46 -10.86 -28.88
C ARG A 63 8.97 -10.63 -28.80
N PRO A 64 9.44 -9.37 -28.88
CA PRO A 64 10.83 -9.06 -28.61
C PRO A 64 11.27 -9.58 -27.24
N ALA A 65 12.51 -10.07 -27.16
CA ALA A 65 13.11 -10.44 -25.88
C ALA A 65 13.16 -9.21 -24.95
N ILE A 66 12.89 -9.42 -23.66
CA ILE A 66 13.10 -8.39 -22.65
C ILE A 66 14.61 -8.29 -22.44
N LEU A 67 15.22 -7.20 -22.91
CA LEU A 67 16.68 -7.05 -22.96
C LEU A 67 17.31 -6.79 -21.58
N ASP A 68 16.54 -6.31 -20.60
CA ASP A 68 16.99 -6.15 -19.21
C ASP A 68 15.81 -6.22 -18.22
N PRO A 69 15.24 -7.42 -17.94
CA PRO A 69 14.10 -7.53 -17.05
C PRO A 69 14.49 -7.28 -15.59
N LEU A 70 13.55 -6.82 -14.78
CA LEU A 70 13.59 -7.04 -13.34
C LEU A 70 13.19 -8.49 -13.09
N GLN A 71 14.03 -9.28 -12.41
CA GLN A 71 13.72 -10.68 -12.13
C GLN A 71 13.30 -10.91 -10.67
N THR A 72 12.37 -11.84 -10.47
CA THR A 72 12.03 -12.38 -9.14
C THR A 72 12.05 -13.91 -9.16
N ALA A 73 12.34 -14.52 -8.02
CA ALA A 73 12.26 -15.96 -7.83
C ALA A 73 11.48 -16.29 -6.57
N THR A 74 10.45 -17.13 -6.71
CA THR A 74 9.61 -17.58 -5.59
C THR A 74 9.87 -19.06 -5.35
N PHE A 75 10.38 -19.38 -4.17
CA PHE A 75 10.67 -20.75 -3.73
C PHE A 75 9.51 -21.28 -2.90
N MET A 76 9.07 -22.49 -3.21
CA MET A 76 7.97 -23.14 -2.51
C MET A 76 8.41 -24.46 -1.90
N ASP A 77 7.86 -24.80 -0.72
CA ASP A 77 7.95 -26.18 -0.24
C ASP A 77 6.96 -27.10 -0.98
N GLY A 78 7.02 -28.41 -0.74
CA GLY A 78 6.07 -29.34 -1.37
C GLY A 78 4.66 -29.34 -0.78
N MET A 79 4.32 -28.41 0.12
CA MET A 79 2.94 -28.05 0.43
C MET A 79 2.51 -26.77 -0.33
N GLN A 80 3.32 -26.32 -1.30
CA GLN A 80 3.11 -25.11 -2.10
C GLN A 80 3.12 -23.81 -1.28
N ARG A 81 3.78 -23.80 -0.13
CA ARG A 81 3.94 -22.58 0.67
C ARG A 81 5.23 -21.88 0.27
N VAL A 82 5.19 -20.56 0.18
CA VAL A 82 6.36 -19.75 -0.16
C VAL A 82 7.34 -19.74 1.02
N VAL A 83 8.51 -20.34 0.84
CA VAL A 83 9.56 -20.40 1.87
C VAL A 83 10.58 -19.27 1.75
N GLN A 84 10.74 -18.70 0.56
CA GLN A 84 11.68 -17.63 0.27
C GLN A 84 11.28 -16.94 -1.03
N VAL A 85 11.46 -15.63 -1.09
CA VAL A 85 11.38 -14.85 -2.32
C VAL A 85 12.71 -14.16 -2.52
N LYS A 86 13.15 -14.09 -3.77
CA LYS A 86 14.25 -13.25 -4.21
C LYS A 86 13.76 -12.25 -5.22
N LYS A 87 14.31 -11.06 -5.17
CA LYS A 87 14.10 -10.04 -6.20
C LYS A 87 15.39 -9.33 -6.53
N GLU A 88 15.52 -8.92 -7.77
CA GLU A 88 16.55 -7.96 -8.13
C GLU A 88 16.23 -6.59 -7.52
N VAL A 89 17.27 -5.86 -7.13
CA VAL A 89 17.21 -4.60 -6.40
C VAL A 89 18.35 -3.69 -6.84
N SER A 90 18.16 -2.38 -6.73
CA SER A 90 19.21 -1.40 -6.93
C SER A 90 20.11 -1.32 -5.69
N LYS A 91 21.42 -1.50 -5.85
CA LYS A 91 22.42 -1.29 -4.80
C LYS A 91 23.56 -0.41 -5.28
N ALA A 92 23.90 0.58 -4.49
CA ALA A 92 25.03 1.46 -4.71
C ALA A 92 26.35 0.67 -4.84
N THR A 93 27.14 1.05 -5.84
CA THR A 93 28.53 0.65 -5.97
C THR A 93 29.43 1.88 -5.93
N GLY A 94 29.99 2.14 -4.75
CA GLY A 94 30.63 3.43 -4.48
C GLY A 94 29.59 4.55 -4.46
N ASP A 95 30.02 5.76 -4.84
CA ASP A 95 29.22 6.99 -4.72
C ASP A 95 28.64 7.49 -6.05
N THR A 96 28.62 6.65 -7.10
CA THR A 96 28.34 7.12 -8.47
C THR A 96 27.25 6.36 -9.23
N ALA A 97 26.92 5.12 -8.86
CA ALA A 97 25.94 4.33 -9.61
C ALA A 97 25.31 3.22 -8.76
N ASN A 98 24.13 2.75 -9.20
CA ASN A 98 23.51 1.53 -8.73
C ASN A 98 23.80 0.35 -9.67
N LEU A 99 24.00 -0.84 -9.13
CA LEU A 99 23.98 -2.11 -9.87
C LEU A 99 22.84 -3.00 -9.39
N LYS A 100 22.39 -3.91 -10.26
CA LYS A 100 21.47 -4.98 -9.86
C LYS A 100 22.14 -5.91 -8.87
N GLN A 101 21.53 -6.05 -7.71
CA GLN A 101 21.82 -7.07 -6.70
C GLN A 101 20.58 -7.92 -6.47
N LYS A 102 20.71 -9.01 -5.72
CA LYS A 102 19.56 -9.85 -5.34
C LYS A 102 19.31 -9.68 -3.86
N LEU A 103 18.10 -9.27 -3.52
CA LEU A 103 17.60 -9.27 -2.17
C LEU A 103 16.86 -10.58 -1.91
N VAL A 104 17.24 -11.26 -0.84
CA VAL A 104 16.58 -12.47 -0.36
C VAL A 104 15.66 -12.09 0.79
N SER A 105 14.42 -12.56 0.78
CA SER A 105 13.45 -12.32 1.85
C SER A 105 13.85 -12.88 3.22
N GLY A 106 14.89 -13.73 3.25
CA GLY A 106 15.13 -14.71 4.30
C GLY A 106 14.29 -15.98 4.11
N ILE A 107 14.57 -17.01 4.91
CA ILE A 107 13.85 -18.28 4.87
C ILE A 107 12.79 -18.34 5.97
N THR A 108 11.57 -18.70 5.58
CA THR A 108 10.47 -19.02 6.50
C THR A 108 10.48 -20.50 6.81
N GLN A 109 10.49 -20.83 8.10
CA GLN A 109 10.38 -22.18 8.61
C GLN A 109 9.00 -22.39 9.20
N TYR A 110 8.39 -23.51 8.83
CA TYR A 110 7.08 -23.92 9.31
C TYR A 110 7.20 -25.04 10.36
N ASP A 111 6.34 -24.99 11.38
CA ASP A 111 6.19 -26.11 12.30
C ASP A 111 5.44 -27.31 11.66
N ARG A 112 5.23 -28.38 12.44
CA ARG A 112 4.56 -29.61 11.94
C ARG A 112 3.09 -29.39 11.61
N GLN A 113 2.47 -28.37 12.18
CA GLN A 113 1.09 -27.96 11.92
C GLN A 113 1.01 -26.98 10.73
N GLY A 114 2.17 -26.56 10.23
CA GLY A 114 2.32 -25.72 9.07
C GLY A 114 2.22 -24.22 9.33
N ARG A 115 2.40 -23.80 10.58
CA ARG A 115 2.40 -22.40 11.01
C ARG A 115 3.81 -21.83 10.95
N ASP A 116 3.95 -20.52 10.72
CA ASP A 116 5.24 -19.83 10.69
C ASP A 116 5.90 -19.90 12.07
N SER A 117 7.01 -20.63 12.18
CA SER A 117 7.76 -20.77 13.43
C SER A 117 8.91 -19.78 13.51
N THR A 118 9.62 -19.61 12.40
CA THR A 118 10.84 -18.79 12.34
C THR A 118 10.92 -18.11 10.98
N ILE A 119 11.19 -16.81 10.97
CA ILE A 119 11.44 -16.05 9.75
C ILE A 119 12.82 -15.41 9.88
N THR A 120 13.75 -15.83 9.03
CA THR A 120 15.04 -15.14 8.91
C THR A 120 14.82 -13.78 8.24
N LEU A 121 15.51 -12.73 8.67
CA LEU A 121 15.43 -11.43 8.03
C LEU A 121 15.93 -11.44 6.60
N GLN A 122 15.53 -10.39 5.88
CA GLN A 122 16.03 -10.12 4.56
C GLN A 122 17.54 -9.88 4.58
N THR A 123 18.23 -10.51 3.65
CA THR A 123 19.68 -10.39 3.45
C THR A 123 19.97 -10.18 1.98
N GLU A 124 21.07 -9.51 1.71
CA GLU A 124 21.63 -9.50 0.36
C GLU A 124 22.19 -10.88 0.03
N GLU A 125 22.04 -11.27 -1.23
CA GLU A 125 22.70 -12.45 -1.77
C GLU A 125 24.09 -12.09 -2.29
N LEU A 126 25.09 -12.91 -1.97
CA LEU A 126 26.39 -12.81 -2.62
C LEU A 126 26.22 -13.08 -4.12
N SER A 127 26.80 -12.20 -4.96
CA SER A 127 26.62 -12.17 -6.42
C SER A 127 26.97 -13.47 -7.17
N THR A 128 27.61 -14.43 -6.52
CA THR A 128 28.01 -15.74 -7.07
C THR A 128 26.88 -16.77 -7.16
N TYR A 129 25.74 -16.57 -6.51
CA TYR A 129 24.62 -17.51 -6.55
C TYR A 129 23.62 -17.18 -7.67
N ALA A 130 23.17 -18.22 -8.37
CA ALA A 130 22.14 -18.10 -9.41
C ALA A 130 20.77 -17.81 -8.78
N LEU A 131 19.97 -16.95 -9.42
CA LEU A 131 18.66 -16.50 -8.91
C LEU A 131 17.73 -17.68 -8.54
N GLY A 132 17.80 -18.79 -9.27
CA GLY A 132 16.99 -19.99 -9.06
C GLY A 132 17.46 -20.95 -7.97
N LYS A 133 18.45 -20.59 -7.14
CA LYS A 133 18.94 -21.44 -6.03
C LYS A 133 18.41 -20.93 -4.70
N LEU A 134 17.95 -21.81 -3.81
CA LEU A 134 17.48 -21.41 -2.48
C LEU A 134 18.65 -21.01 -1.58
N ASN A 135 18.54 -19.89 -0.85
CA ASN A 135 19.49 -19.57 0.22
C ASN A 135 19.10 -20.33 1.50
N THR A 136 19.99 -21.21 1.96
CA THR A 136 19.75 -22.05 3.13
C THR A 136 20.56 -21.63 4.36
N GLU A 137 21.54 -20.74 4.17
CA GLU A 137 22.29 -20.16 5.28
C GLU A 137 21.37 -19.23 6.08
N SER A 138 21.16 -19.57 7.36
CA SER A 138 20.40 -18.76 8.30
C SER A 138 21.30 -18.44 9.49
N SER A 139 21.62 -17.16 9.70
CA SER A 139 22.20 -16.75 10.98
C SER A 139 21.10 -16.75 12.05
N ASN A 140 21.39 -17.34 13.21
CA ASN A 140 20.48 -17.34 14.35
C ASN A 140 20.27 -15.94 14.94
N ASP A 141 21.16 -15.00 14.62
CA ASP A 141 21.13 -13.62 15.12
C ASP A 141 20.09 -12.74 14.40
N TYR A 142 19.55 -13.23 13.28
CA TYR A 142 18.63 -12.47 12.41
C TYR A 142 17.32 -13.22 12.18
N GLN A 143 16.73 -13.81 13.22
CA GLN A 143 15.47 -14.54 13.12
C GLN A 143 14.38 -13.98 14.04
N ALA A 144 13.22 -13.68 13.46
CA ALA A 144 11.98 -13.51 14.21
C ALA A 144 11.37 -14.89 14.48
N LYS A 145 10.90 -15.14 15.70
CA LYS A 145 10.31 -16.43 16.10
C LYS A 145 8.89 -16.23 16.58
N THR A 146 8.03 -17.19 16.26
CA THR A 146 6.68 -17.27 16.81
C THR A 146 6.47 -18.65 17.42
N ALA A 147 6.11 -18.69 18.70
CA ALA A 147 5.64 -19.90 19.36
C ALA A 147 4.13 -19.85 19.52
N TYR A 148 3.48 -21.01 19.46
CA TYR A 148 2.04 -21.16 19.55
C TYR A 148 1.66 -22.11 20.68
N ASP A 149 0.46 -21.93 21.21
CA ASP A 149 -0.17 -22.95 22.03
C ASP A 149 -0.75 -24.12 21.18
N TYR A 150 -1.40 -25.06 21.87
CA TYR A 150 -1.98 -26.26 21.28
C TYR A 150 -3.18 -25.99 20.36
N VAL A 151 -3.78 -24.79 20.41
CA VAL A 151 -4.87 -24.35 19.52
C VAL A 151 -4.41 -23.31 18.50
N SER A 152 -3.10 -23.19 18.27
CA SER A 152 -2.52 -22.32 17.24
C SER A 152 -2.65 -20.83 17.49
N ARG A 153 -2.73 -20.41 18.76
CA ARG A 153 -2.63 -19.00 19.12
C ARG A 153 -1.19 -18.63 19.47
N PRO A 154 -0.66 -17.48 19.00
CA PRO A 154 0.68 -17.03 19.36
C PRO A 154 0.82 -16.79 20.86
N VAL A 155 1.85 -17.34 21.49
CA VAL A 155 2.16 -17.16 22.93
C VAL A 155 3.50 -16.45 23.16
N LEU A 156 4.38 -16.47 22.16
CA LEU A 156 5.63 -15.74 22.15
C LEU A 156 5.90 -15.27 20.73
N GLN A 157 6.26 -14.00 20.58
CA GLN A 157 6.78 -13.45 19.34
C GLN A 157 8.07 -12.70 19.64
N SER A 158 9.15 -13.06 18.98
CA SER A 158 10.40 -12.30 19.03
C SER A 158 10.56 -11.47 17.77
N GLN A 159 10.95 -10.20 17.95
CA GLN A 159 11.35 -9.29 16.87
C GLN A 159 12.76 -8.79 17.16
N ILE A 160 13.51 -8.50 16.12
CA ILE A 160 14.90 -8.07 16.27
C ILE A 160 14.92 -6.57 16.56
N ARG A 161 15.71 -6.15 17.56
CA ARG A 161 15.82 -4.76 17.99
C ARG A 161 17.17 -4.14 17.67
N GLU A 162 17.15 -2.81 17.58
CA GLU A 162 18.24 -1.91 17.18
C GLU A 162 19.53 -2.01 18.00
N ALA A 163 19.44 -2.43 19.26
CA ALA A 163 20.58 -2.47 20.16
C ALA A 163 21.22 -3.87 20.16
N SER A 164 22.36 -3.98 19.45
CA SER A 164 23.39 -5.03 19.63
C SER A 164 22.84 -6.44 19.91
N GLY A 165 22.04 -6.99 18.99
CA GLY A 165 21.56 -8.38 19.08
C GLY A 165 20.50 -8.64 20.17
N SER A 166 19.85 -7.61 20.71
CA SER A 166 18.72 -7.78 21.64
C SER A 166 17.43 -8.05 20.88
N PHE A 167 16.64 -9.02 21.36
CA PHE A 167 15.30 -9.30 20.86
C PHE A 167 14.25 -8.53 21.66
N SER A 168 13.28 -7.95 20.96
CA SER A 168 12.00 -7.57 21.52
C SER A 168 11.13 -8.81 21.61
N GLU A 169 10.89 -9.31 22.80
CA GLU A 169 9.93 -10.39 23.00
C GLU A 169 8.58 -9.83 23.44
N THR A 170 7.54 -10.30 22.76
CA THR A 170 6.15 -10.14 23.15
C THR A 170 5.64 -11.49 23.61
N THR A 171 5.37 -11.62 24.90
CA THR A 171 4.66 -12.79 25.43
C THR A 171 3.17 -12.51 25.41
N THR A 172 2.37 -13.51 25.05
CA THR A 172 0.91 -13.43 25.08
C THR A 172 0.33 -14.58 25.89
N ALA A 173 -0.46 -14.25 26.90
CA ALA A 173 -1.20 -15.22 27.70
C ALA A 173 -2.71 -15.09 27.44
N TYR A 174 -3.40 -16.24 27.48
CA TYR A 174 -4.84 -16.35 27.25
C TYR A 174 -5.47 -16.98 28.48
N GLU A 175 -6.35 -16.25 29.17
CA GLU A 175 -6.90 -16.71 30.43
C GLU A 175 -8.33 -16.23 30.65
N TRP A 176 -9.12 -17.01 31.40
CA TRP A 176 -10.37 -16.53 31.96
C TRP A 176 -10.07 -15.61 33.13
N ASN A 177 -10.66 -14.42 33.13
CA ASN A 177 -10.49 -13.41 34.16
C ASN A 177 -11.85 -12.80 34.53
N SER A 178 -11.92 -12.08 35.65
CA SER A 178 -13.10 -11.30 36.00
C SER A 178 -12.88 -9.82 35.68
N LEU A 179 -13.87 -9.19 35.04
CA LEU A 179 -13.92 -7.74 34.83
C LEU A 179 -15.19 -7.24 35.51
N ASN A 180 -15.05 -6.40 36.55
CA ASN A 180 -16.17 -5.87 37.34
C ASN A 180 -17.15 -6.94 37.89
N GLY A 181 -16.65 -8.15 38.19
CA GLY A 181 -17.47 -9.26 38.70
C GLY A 181 -17.98 -10.21 37.62
N ASP A 182 -17.93 -9.84 36.34
CA ASP A 182 -18.32 -10.70 35.23
C ASP A 182 -17.16 -11.56 34.74
N GLN A 183 -17.44 -12.81 34.38
CA GLN A 183 -16.44 -13.70 33.79
C GLN A 183 -16.18 -13.29 32.33
N THR A 184 -14.92 -13.03 32.02
CA THR A 184 -14.42 -12.60 30.72
C THR A 184 -13.28 -13.49 30.27
N PHE A 185 -13.07 -13.59 28.96
CA PHE A 185 -11.83 -14.12 28.42
C PHE A 185 -10.86 -12.96 28.21
N SER A 186 -9.62 -13.09 28.63
CA SER A 186 -8.62 -12.03 28.50
C SER A 186 -7.38 -12.48 27.74
N THR A 187 -6.87 -11.56 26.92
CA THR A 187 -5.59 -11.69 26.22
C THR A 187 -4.63 -10.68 26.82
N LEU A 188 -3.55 -11.17 27.43
CA LEU A 188 -2.51 -10.37 28.07
C LEU A 188 -1.25 -10.40 27.21
N SER A 189 -0.85 -9.27 26.65
CA SER A 189 0.40 -9.11 25.91
C SER A 189 1.40 -8.27 26.70
N SER A 190 2.64 -8.73 26.82
CA SER A 190 3.73 -8.03 27.51
C SER A 190 4.93 -7.86 26.59
N THR A 191 5.37 -6.63 26.41
CA THR A 191 6.52 -6.27 25.56
C THR A 191 7.37 -5.24 26.30
N HIS A 192 8.62 -5.58 26.63
CA HIS A 192 9.52 -4.72 27.42
C HIS A 192 8.94 -4.19 28.74
N GLY A 193 8.19 -5.03 29.45
CA GLY A 193 7.55 -4.65 30.71
C GLY A 193 6.31 -3.75 30.55
N LEU A 194 5.99 -3.30 29.33
CA LEU A 194 4.69 -2.71 29.03
C LEU A 194 3.68 -3.82 28.81
N VAL A 195 2.55 -3.72 29.49
CA VAL A 195 1.52 -4.75 29.50
C VAL A 195 0.23 -4.18 28.91
N SER A 196 -0.37 -4.91 28.00
CA SER A 196 -1.69 -4.63 27.42
C SER A 196 -2.59 -5.83 27.68
N ARG A 197 -3.78 -5.61 28.22
CA ARG A 197 -4.77 -6.64 28.49
C ARG A 197 -6.09 -6.29 27.79
N THR A 198 -6.56 -7.17 26.93
CA THR A 198 -7.86 -7.07 26.28
C THR A 198 -8.84 -8.02 26.96
N TYR A 199 -10.02 -7.54 27.32
CA TYR A 199 -11.09 -8.34 27.91
C TYR A 199 -12.22 -8.54 26.89
N LEU A 200 -12.64 -9.79 26.72
CA LEU A 200 -13.70 -10.22 25.83
C LEU A 200 -14.83 -10.85 26.62
N ASN A 201 -16.07 -10.61 26.20
CA ASN A 201 -17.23 -11.34 26.72
C ASN A 201 -17.31 -12.77 26.12
N ASN A 202 -18.35 -13.52 26.50
CA ASN A 202 -18.58 -14.89 26.01
C ASN A 202 -18.89 -15.00 24.50
N LYS A 203 -19.20 -13.88 23.83
CA LYS A 203 -19.38 -13.79 22.37
C LYS A 203 -18.11 -13.34 21.65
N GLY A 204 -17.00 -13.14 22.36
CA GLY A 204 -15.74 -12.67 21.81
C GLY A 204 -15.68 -11.17 21.54
N GLN A 205 -16.62 -10.38 22.09
CA GLN A 205 -16.68 -8.93 21.90
C GLN A 205 -15.82 -8.22 22.95
N THR A 206 -15.04 -7.23 22.53
CA THR A 206 -14.18 -6.46 23.44
C THR A 206 -15.01 -5.60 24.39
N LEU A 207 -14.73 -5.70 25.69
CA LEU A 207 -15.34 -4.89 26.75
C LEU A 207 -14.38 -3.85 27.31
N ALA A 208 -13.09 -4.16 27.36
CA ALA A 208 -12.08 -3.24 27.85
C ALA A 208 -10.69 -3.58 27.28
N VAL A 209 -9.86 -2.56 27.15
CA VAL A 209 -8.42 -2.68 26.90
C VAL A 209 -7.69 -1.86 27.95
N THR A 210 -6.93 -2.54 28.81
CA THR A 210 -6.07 -1.89 29.82
C THR A 210 -4.64 -1.93 29.35
N ARG A 211 -3.98 -0.76 29.29
CA ARG A 211 -2.56 -0.66 29.05
C ARG A 211 -1.85 -0.09 30.26
N SER A 212 -0.68 -0.63 30.60
CA SER A 212 0.11 -0.18 31.75
C SER A 212 0.61 1.26 31.63
N ASP A 213 0.71 1.79 30.40
CA ASP A 213 1.19 3.15 30.10
C ASP A 213 0.07 4.17 29.86
N ALA A 214 -1.16 3.72 29.58
CA ALA A 214 -2.24 4.59 29.11
C ALA A 214 -3.56 4.45 29.89
N GLY A 215 -3.69 3.51 30.83
CA GLY A 215 -4.93 3.27 31.56
C GLY A 215 -5.91 2.36 30.81
N THR A 216 -7.21 2.45 31.10
CA THR A 216 -8.23 1.53 30.57
C THR A 216 -9.22 2.24 29.67
N THR A 217 -9.39 1.73 28.46
CA THR A 217 -10.47 2.11 27.54
C THR A 217 -11.59 1.09 27.63
N TRP A 218 -12.83 1.54 27.79
CA TRP A 218 -14.01 0.68 27.89
C TRP A 218 -14.84 0.72 26.61
N PHE A 219 -15.44 -0.42 26.27
CA PHE A 219 -16.25 -0.62 25.08
C PHE A 219 -17.58 -1.25 25.48
N THR A 220 -18.68 -0.68 24.98
CA THR A 220 -20.02 -1.23 25.18
C THR A 220 -20.56 -1.71 23.83
N PRO A 221 -20.41 -2.99 23.48
CA PRO A 221 -20.99 -3.54 22.27
C PRO A 221 -22.46 -3.94 22.48
N ASP A 222 -23.24 -3.92 21.42
CA ASP A 222 -24.58 -4.47 21.38
C ASP A 222 -24.56 -6.00 21.08
N PRO A 223 -25.72 -6.70 21.07
CA PRO A 223 -25.78 -8.11 20.73
C PRO A 223 -25.37 -8.49 19.30
N LEU A 224 -25.37 -7.53 18.36
CA LEU A 224 -24.96 -7.69 16.96
C LEU A 224 -23.48 -7.34 16.73
N ASN A 225 -22.72 -7.03 17.79
CA ASN A 225 -21.32 -6.63 17.74
C ASN A 225 -21.06 -5.25 17.12
N GLN A 226 -22.04 -4.37 17.23
CA GLN A 226 -21.94 -2.94 16.95
C GLN A 226 -21.52 -2.21 18.23
N LEU A 227 -20.70 -1.17 18.11
CA LEU A 227 -20.11 -0.47 19.25
C LEU A 227 -21.00 0.69 19.67
N LEU A 228 -21.69 0.60 20.80
CA LEU A 228 -22.61 1.66 21.27
C LEU A 228 -21.90 2.79 22.02
N LYS A 229 -20.80 2.48 22.71
CA LYS A 229 -20.07 3.45 23.52
C LYS A 229 -18.59 3.09 23.65
N VAL A 230 -17.74 4.09 23.57
CA VAL A 230 -16.33 4.04 23.97
C VAL A 230 -16.12 5.03 25.09
N ILE A 231 -15.38 4.65 26.13
CA ILE A 231 -14.92 5.55 27.19
C ILE A 231 -13.41 5.44 27.24
N ASP A 232 -12.73 6.56 27.09
CA ASP A 232 -11.28 6.62 27.15
C ASP A 232 -10.76 6.54 28.60
N PRO A 233 -9.43 6.49 28.81
CA PRO A 233 -8.86 6.42 30.16
C PRO A 233 -9.08 7.67 31.02
N VAL A 234 -9.38 8.83 30.43
CA VAL A 234 -9.63 10.08 31.17
C VAL A 234 -11.12 10.31 31.47
N GLY A 235 -11.99 9.49 30.87
CA GLY A 235 -13.43 9.46 31.12
C GLY A 235 -14.28 10.08 30.01
N ASP A 236 -13.65 10.61 28.96
CA ASP A 236 -14.37 11.13 27.81
C ASP A 236 -14.98 9.98 27.02
N SER A 237 -16.16 10.23 26.45
CA SER A 237 -16.90 9.18 25.76
C SER A 237 -17.36 9.58 24.37
N VAL A 238 -17.49 8.54 23.54
CA VAL A 238 -18.11 8.61 22.22
C VAL A 238 -19.26 7.61 22.19
N LEU A 239 -20.45 8.05 21.81
CA LEU A 239 -21.62 7.20 21.66
C LEU A 239 -21.98 7.04 20.19
N TYR A 240 -22.50 5.86 19.83
CA TYR A 240 -22.97 5.57 18.49
C TYR A 240 -24.39 5.02 18.53
N GLN A 241 -25.18 5.39 17.52
CA GLN A 241 -26.48 4.79 17.24
C GLN A 241 -26.46 4.20 15.84
N TYR A 242 -27.22 3.13 15.66
CA TYR A 242 -27.27 2.37 14.41
C TYR A 242 -28.71 2.21 13.94
N ASP A 243 -28.91 2.12 12.63
CA ASP A 243 -30.16 1.64 12.07
C ASP A 243 -30.22 0.10 12.05
N PHE A 244 -31.35 -0.45 11.61
CA PHE A 244 -31.54 -1.90 11.52
C PHE A 244 -30.62 -2.60 10.50
N MET A 245 -29.98 -1.86 9.59
CA MET A 245 -29.00 -2.38 8.63
C MET A 245 -27.57 -2.30 9.19
N GLY A 246 -27.39 -1.76 10.40
CA GLY A 246 -26.09 -1.60 11.05
C GLY A 246 -25.28 -0.40 10.57
N GLN A 247 -25.94 0.58 9.95
CA GLN A 247 -25.32 1.84 9.54
C GLN A 247 -25.37 2.85 10.69
N VAL A 248 -24.28 3.59 10.90
CA VAL A 248 -24.20 4.60 11.98
C VAL A 248 -25.13 5.77 11.67
N THR A 249 -26.17 5.97 12.47
CA THR A 249 -27.12 7.10 12.30
C THR A 249 -26.79 8.29 13.16
N GLN A 250 -26.02 8.09 14.23
CA GLN A 250 -25.56 9.17 15.09
C GLN A 250 -24.21 8.82 15.73
N GLU A 251 -23.35 9.81 15.84
CA GLU A 251 -22.12 9.81 16.61
C GLU A 251 -22.15 11.02 17.55
N GLU A 252 -22.00 10.79 18.85
CA GLU A 252 -21.91 11.86 19.84
C GLU A 252 -20.50 11.82 20.44
N HIS A 253 -19.72 12.87 20.18
CA HIS A 253 -18.36 13.01 20.69
C HIS A 253 -18.28 14.23 21.60
N THR A 254 -17.65 14.10 22.77
CA THR A 254 -17.57 15.18 23.76
C THR A 254 -17.01 16.49 23.18
N ASP A 255 -15.94 16.41 22.37
CA ASP A 255 -15.34 17.59 21.72
C ASP A 255 -16.06 18.11 20.46
N LYS A 256 -16.67 17.24 19.64
CA LYS A 256 -17.25 17.61 18.34
C LYS A 256 -18.77 17.81 18.39
N GLY A 257 -19.40 17.49 19.52
CA GLY A 257 -20.84 17.42 19.65
C GLY A 257 -21.44 16.24 18.87
N VAL A 258 -22.71 16.38 18.51
CA VAL A 258 -23.49 15.36 17.82
C VAL A 258 -23.33 15.50 16.31
N THR A 259 -23.05 14.40 15.63
CA THR A 259 -23.14 14.27 14.17
C THR A 259 -24.19 13.20 13.83
N SER A 260 -25.18 13.56 13.02
CA SER A 260 -26.24 12.66 12.58
C SER A 260 -26.11 12.35 11.09
N TYR A 261 -26.41 11.12 10.72
CA TYR A 261 -26.34 10.61 9.35
C TYR A 261 -27.68 10.00 8.95
N THR A 262 -28.06 10.19 7.69
CA THR A 262 -29.18 9.44 7.10
C THR A 262 -28.72 8.71 5.85
N TYR A 263 -29.45 7.65 5.49
CA TYR A 263 -29.13 6.80 4.36
C TYR A 263 -30.36 6.61 3.46
N ASP A 264 -30.13 6.42 2.17
CA ASP A 264 -31.16 5.94 1.25
C ASP A 264 -31.35 4.42 1.36
N LYS A 265 -32.34 3.88 0.61
CA LYS A 265 -32.64 2.44 0.62
C LYS A 265 -31.55 1.57 -0.02
N ALA A 266 -30.63 2.16 -0.77
CA ALA A 266 -29.49 1.47 -1.36
C ALA A 266 -28.25 1.50 -0.46
N GLY A 267 -28.33 2.15 0.71
CA GLY A 267 -27.24 2.29 1.67
C GLY A 267 -26.30 3.47 1.38
N ASN A 268 -26.67 4.37 0.47
CA ASN A 268 -25.88 5.58 0.24
C ASN A 268 -26.19 6.62 1.33
N MET A 269 -25.15 7.25 1.86
CA MET A 269 -25.29 8.33 2.85
C MET A 269 -25.96 9.55 2.21
N ARG A 270 -27.15 9.92 2.66
CA ARG A 270 -27.96 11.00 2.10
C ARG A 270 -27.70 12.35 2.76
N THR A 271 -27.61 12.40 4.08
CA THR A 271 -27.35 13.64 4.81
C THR A 271 -26.28 13.48 5.88
N ILE A 272 -25.54 14.56 6.12
CA ILE A 272 -24.63 14.72 7.25
C ILE A 272 -24.99 16.01 7.96
N GLU A 273 -25.56 15.90 9.16
CA GLU A 273 -25.79 17.02 10.06
C GLU A 273 -24.68 17.00 11.11
N ARG A 274 -23.91 18.08 11.22
CA ARG A 274 -22.89 18.23 12.27
C ARG A 274 -23.32 19.29 13.27
N ALA A 275 -22.82 19.21 14.49
CA ALA A 275 -23.13 20.17 15.54
C ALA A 275 -22.92 21.64 15.11
N GLU A 276 -21.91 21.92 14.27
CA GLU A 276 -21.60 23.29 13.84
C GLU A 276 -22.59 23.87 12.82
N ILE A 277 -23.35 23.00 12.13
CA ILE A 277 -24.29 23.41 11.07
C ILE A 277 -25.75 23.07 11.41
N SER A 278 -26.01 22.37 12.53
CA SER A 278 -27.37 22.00 12.95
C SER A 278 -28.27 23.23 13.14
N PRO A 279 -29.55 23.19 12.71
CA PRO A 279 -30.28 22.04 12.19
C PRO A 279 -30.10 21.81 10.67
N ASP A 280 -29.20 22.54 10.02
CA ASP A 280 -28.89 22.34 8.61
C ASP A 280 -27.96 21.13 8.40
N TYR A 281 -27.87 20.67 7.16
CA TYR A 281 -27.11 19.47 6.80
C TYR A 281 -26.44 19.60 5.44
N ILE A 282 -25.41 18.79 5.23
CA ILE A 282 -24.84 18.51 3.92
C ILE A 282 -25.69 17.43 3.27
N GLU A 283 -26.19 17.67 2.06
CA GLU A 283 -26.94 16.69 1.27
C GLU A 283 -26.06 16.05 0.20
N MET A 284 -26.25 14.77 -0.02
CA MET A 284 -25.53 13.97 -1.02
C MET A 284 -26.53 13.35 -2.00
N ASP A 285 -26.40 13.68 -3.28
CA ASP A 285 -27.28 13.18 -4.33
C ASP A 285 -26.57 12.10 -5.14
N TYR A 286 -27.26 10.98 -5.35
CA TYR A 286 -26.73 9.83 -6.07
C TYR A 286 -27.54 9.50 -7.32
N HIS A 287 -26.86 8.95 -8.33
CA HIS A 287 -27.47 8.33 -9.49
C HIS A 287 -26.87 6.94 -9.70
N TYR A 288 -27.67 5.89 -9.48
CA TYR A 288 -27.22 4.50 -9.46
C TYR A 288 -25.97 4.26 -8.59
N ASN A 289 -26.04 4.68 -7.32
CA ASN A 289 -24.96 4.60 -6.32
C ASN A 289 -23.69 5.39 -6.67
N ARG A 290 -23.74 6.32 -7.64
CA ARG A 290 -22.66 7.26 -7.95
C ARG A 290 -23.00 8.64 -7.39
N LEU A 291 -22.10 9.21 -6.60
CA LEU A 291 -22.29 10.54 -6.03
C LEU A 291 -22.22 11.58 -7.15
N ASN A 292 -23.32 12.25 -7.43
CA ASN A 292 -23.41 13.28 -8.46
C ASN A 292 -23.26 14.69 -7.89
N LYS A 293 -23.77 14.93 -6.68
CA LYS A 293 -23.76 16.27 -6.08
C LYS A 293 -23.61 16.21 -4.57
N LYS A 294 -22.86 17.17 -4.04
CA LYS A 294 -22.79 17.50 -2.61
C LYS A 294 -23.26 18.92 -2.42
N THR A 295 -24.33 19.10 -1.65
CA THR A 295 -24.95 20.39 -1.36
C THR A 295 -24.64 20.78 0.08
N TYR A 296 -24.04 21.96 0.28
CA TYR A 296 -23.77 22.50 1.61
C TYR A 296 -24.87 23.48 2.02
N PRO A 297 -25.19 23.57 3.31
CA PRO A 297 -26.24 24.47 3.79
C PRO A 297 -25.82 25.93 3.64
N ASN A 298 -26.82 26.81 3.48
CA ASN A 298 -26.64 28.25 3.27
C ASN A 298 -25.67 28.63 2.14
N SER A 299 -25.39 27.71 1.21
CA SER A 299 -24.33 27.90 0.22
C SER A 299 -24.75 28.79 -0.95
N SER A 300 -26.05 29.00 -1.22
CA SER A 300 -26.52 29.73 -2.41
C SER A 300 -25.81 29.26 -3.71
N ASN A 301 -25.54 27.95 -3.81
CA ASN A 301 -24.72 27.30 -4.84
C ASN A 301 -23.20 27.59 -4.82
N LEU A 302 -22.69 28.46 -3.95
CA LEU A 302 -21.28 28.88 -3.91
C LEU A 302 -20.31 27.81 -3.40
N ASN A 303 -20.82 26.80 -2.68
CA ASN A 303 -20.01 25.70 -2.14
C ASN A 303 -20.49 24.32 -2.62
N GLU A 304 -21.47 24.27 -3.54
CA GLU A 304 -21.93 23.00 -4.10
C GLU A 304 -20.83 22.32 -4.91
N VAL A 305 -20.73 21.00 -4.82
CA VAL A 305 -19.79 20.21 -5.60
C VAL A 305 -20.57 19.26 -6.51
N VAL A 306 -20.36 19.35 -7.81
CA VAL A 306 -21.03 18.51 -8.81
C VAL A 306 -19.99 17.67 -9.55
N PHE A 307 -20.18 16.36 -9.52
CA PHE A 307 -19.35 15.37 -10.21
C PHE A 307 -20.00 14.96 -11.53
N THR A 308 -19.24 15.05 -12.61
CA THR A 308 -19.66 14.56 -13.93
C THR A 308 -18.83 13.33 -14.29
N TYR A 309 -19.51 12.23 -14.59
CA TYR A 309 -18.88 10.99 -15.02
C TYR A 309 -18.87 10.86 -16.54
N GLY A 310 -17.79 10.33 -17.09
CA GLY A 310 -17.65 10.13 -18.53
C GLY A 310 -18.57 9.03 -19.05
N SER A 311 -19.07 9.22 -20.27
CA SER A 311 -19.84 8.23 -21.01
C SER A 311 -18.92 7.30 -21.81
N ARG A 312 -19.48 6.21 -22.35
CA ARG A 312 -18.78 5.41 -23.37
C ARG A 312 -18.38 6.34 -24.53
N ASN A 313 -17.12 6.25 -24.97
CA ASN A 313 -16.55 7.06 -26.06
C ASN A 313 -16.54 8.58 -25.79
N ASP A 314 -16.39 9.02 -24.53
CA ASP A 314 -16.27 10.43 -24.18
C ASP A 314 -14.98 11.13 -24.69
N GLY A 315 -14.06 10.39 -25.29
CA GLY A 315 -12.76 10.89 -25.77
C GLY A 315 -11.73 11.14 -24.67
N ASN A 316 -12.07 10.89 -23.41
CA ASN A 316 -11.22 11.13 -22.24
C ASN A 316 -10.77 9.82 -21.56
N ASN A 317 -11.15 8.66 -22.14
CA ASN A 317 -11.15 7.36 -21.47
C ASN A 317 -11.84 7.40 -20.10
N GLY A 318 -12.87 8.24 -19.98
CA GLY A 318 -13.53 8.56 -18.73
C GLY A 318 -14.79 7.75 -18.47
N ALA A 319 -15.11 6.75 -19.29
CA ALA A 319 -16.31 5.92 -19.12
C ALA A 319 -16.40 5.36 -17.69
N GLY A 320 -17.38 5.84 -16.92
CA GLY A 320 -17.56 5.47 -15.51
C GLY A 320 -16.61 6.14 -14.51
N ARG A 321 -15.68 6.97 -14.96
CA ARG A 321 -14.75 7.77 -14.15
C ARG A 321 -15.23 9.22 -14.09
N VAL A 322 -14.82 9.95 -13.05
CA VAL A 322 -15.08 11.40 -12.97
C VAL A 322 -14.24 12.09 -14.04
N ILE A 323 -14.87 12.84 -14.93
CA ILE A 323 -14.17 13.65 -15.96
C ILE A 323 -14.24 15.14 -15.67
N ARG A 324 -15.13 15.54 -14.77
CA ARG A 324 -15.26 16.94 -14.37
C ARG A 324 -15.80 17.07 -12.95
N VAL A 325 -15.24 18.03 -12.21
CA VAL A 325 -15.73 18.46 -10.89
C VAL A 325 -15.98 19.95 -10.95
N ASN A 326 -17.22 20.38 -10.71
CA ASN A 326 -17.56 21.80 -10.58
C ASN A 326 -17.80 22.11 -9.10
N GLU A 327 -17.14 23.13 -8.59
CA GLU A 327 -17.32 23.66 -7.25
C GLU A 327 -17.82 25.10 -7.30
N GLY A 328 -18.77 25.39 -6.42
CA GLY A 328 -19.47 26.67 -6.43
C GLY A 328 -20.20 26.91 -7.75
N THR A 329 -20.72 28.12 -7.96
CA THR A 329 -21.34 28.54 -9.23
C THR A 329 -20.30 28.63 -10.38
N ASN A 330 -19.62 27.52 -10.68
CA ASN A 330 -18.38 27.39 -11.44
C ASN A 330 -17.25 28.28 -10.91
N PHE A 331 -17.16 28.47 -9.58
CA PHE A 331 -16.04 29.15 -8.96
C PHE A 331 -14.73 28.39 -9.24
N LYS A 332 -14.80 27.06 -9.21
CA LYS A 332 -13.70 26.18 -9.59
C LYS A 332 -14.25 25.03 -10.46
N THR A 333 -13.57 24.73 -11.55
CA THR A 333 -13.88 23.62 -12.43
C THR A 333 -12.61 22.83 -12.67
N GLU A 334 -12.65 21.52 -12.46
CA GLU A 334 -11.57 20.61 -12.80
C GLU A 334 -12.02 19.66 -13.90
N ILE A 335 -11.16 19.40 -14.89
CA ILE A 335 -11.41 18.51 -16.03
C ILE A 335 -10.28 17.49 -16.12
N TYR A 336 -10.62 16.22 -16.32
CA TYR A 336 -9.67 15.11 -16.33
C TYR A 336 -9.72 14.28 -17.61
N LYS A 337 -8.56 13.75 -18.02
CA LYS A 337 -8.45 12.68 -19.03
C LYS A 337 -7.53 11.58 -18.55
N TYR A 338 -7.73 10.38 -19.07
CA TYR A 338 -7.03 9.17 -18.63
C TYR A 338 -6.35 8.44 -19.78
N ASP A 339 -5.23 7.78 -19.51
CA ASP A 339 -4.62 6.79 -20.42
C ASP A 339 -5.39 5.46 -20.40
N ALA A 340 -4.97 4.50 -21.23
CA ALA A 340 -5.60 3.19 -21.35
C ALA A 340 -5.57 2.35 -20.06
N LEU A 341 -4.59 2.57 -19.17
CA LEU A 341 -4.48 1.90 -17.88
C LEU A 341 -5.33 2.59 -16.79
N GLY A 342 -5.88 3.77 -17.10
CA GLY A 342 -6.72 4.57 -16.21
C GLY A 342 -5.93 5.57 -15.37
N ASN A 343 -4.64 5.81 -15.67
CA ASN A 343 -3.87 6.88 -15.03
C ASN A 343 -4.30 8.23 -15.60
N ARG A 344 -4.27 9.28 -14.78
CA ARG A 344 -4.72 10.62 -15.18
C ARG A 344 -3.62 11.36 -15.94
N ILE A 345 -3.77 11.52 -17.25
CA ILE A 345 -2.79 12.18 -18.14
C ILE A 345 -3.00 13.68 -18.30
N TYR A 346 -4.16 14.19 -17.88
CA TYR A 346 -4.54 15.58 -18.06
C TYR A 346 -5.37 16.06 -16.87
N GLU A 347 -5.00 17.20 -16.30
CA GLU A 347 -5.77 17.98 -15.33
C GLU A 347 -5.84 19.43 -15.79
N GLU A 348 -7.04 19.93 -16.09
CA GLU A 348 -7.28 21.36 -16.28
C GLU A 348 -8.08 21.89 -15.09
N LYS A 349 -7.56 22.89 -14.39
CA LYS A 349 -8.21 23.58 -13.28
C LYS A 349 -8.51 25.02 -13.68
N VAL A 350 -9.78 25.37 -13.78
CA VAL A 350 -10.27 26.72 -14.02
C VAL A 350 -10.79 27.29 -12.71
N MET A 351 -10.24 28.42 -12.26
CA MET A 351 -10.69 29.12 -11.05
C MET A 351 -11.13 30.55 -11.40
N SER A 352 -12.30 30.95 -10.92
CA SER A 352 -12.80 32.32 -11.01
C SER A 352 -12.19 33.15 -9.90
N VAL A 353 -11.22 34.00 -10.23
CA VAL A 353 -10.55 34.86 -9.25
C VAL A 353 -11.30 36.18 -9.13
N PRO A 354 -11.74 36.59 -7.91
CA PRO A 354 -12.40 37.87 -7.71
C PRO A 354 -11.57 39.02 -8.31
N GLN A 355 -12.23 39.88 -9.08
CA GLN A 355 -11.62 41.04 -9.75
C GLN A 355 -10.56 40.76 -10.83
N ALA A 356 -10.14 39.50 -11.02
CA ALA A 356 -9.15 39.11 -12.03
C ALA A 356 -9.72 38.22 -13.15
N GLY A 357 -10.93 37.68 -12.98
CA GLY A 357 -11.59 36.79 -13.93
C GLY A 357 -11.12 35.34 -13.83
N ALA A 358 -11.53 34.50 -14.78
CA ALA A 358 -11.14 33.10 -14.81
C ALA A 358 -9.64 32.92 -15.08
N ARG A 359 -9.01 31.97 -14.40
CA ARG A 359 -7.63 31.53 -14.61
C ARG A 359 -7.62 30.03 -14.81
N THR A 360 -6.91 29.59 -15.84
CA THR A 360 -6.78 28.17 -16.20
C THR A 360 -5.37 27.70 -15.90
N PHE A 361 -5.27 26.54 -15.25
CA PHE A 361 -4.03 25.88 -14.90
C PHE A 361 -4.08 24.46 -15.45
N VAL A 362 -3.22 24.13 -16.39
CA VAL A 362 -3.16 22.80 -17.02
C VAL A 362 -1.93 22.07 -16.52
N THR A 363 -2.11 20.85 -16.03
CA THR A 363 -1.02 19.92 -15.73
C THR A 363 -1.21 18.66 -16.56
N GLU A 364 -0.17 18.26 -17.28
CA GLU A 364 -0.16 17.04 -18.09
C GLU A 364 0.81 16.02 -17.50
N PHE A 365 0.48 14.74 -17.63
CA PHE A 365 1.27 13.64 -17.10
C PHE A 365 1.50 12.60 -18.18
N THR A 366 2.71 12.06 -18.23
CA THR A 366 2.99 10.82 -18.96
C THR A 366 3.40 9.73 -17.98
N TYR A 367 2.94 8.51 -18.23
CA TYR A 367 3.25 7.35 -17.40
C TYR A 367 3.99 6.30 -18.23
N ASP A 368 4.72 5.43 -17.55
CA ASP A 368 5.13 4.17 -18.14
C ASP A 368 4.10 3.05 -17.93
N ASP A 369 4.37 1.89 -18.51
CA ASP A 369 3.51 0.70 -18.43
C ASP A 369 3.34 0.15 -17.00
N TRP A 370 4.07 0.68 -16.01
CA TRP A 370 3.96 0.34 -14.59
C TRP A 370 3.16 1.39 -13.80
N GLY A 371 2.63 2.41 -14.47
CA GLY A 371 1.88 3.51 -13.84
C GLY A 371 2.77 4.50 -13.09
N ARG A 372 4.08 4.52 -13.35
CA ARG A 372 5.00 5.51 -12.76
C ARG A 372 5.08 6.74 -13.66
N ILE A 373 5.11 7.93 -13.07
CA ILE A 373 5.18 9.21 -13.79
C ILE A 373 6.54 9.31 -14.49
N ARG A 374 6.56 9.48 -15.81
CA ARG A 374 7.78 9.78 -16.59
C ARG A 374 8.00 11.27 -16.78
N GLN A 375 6.94 12.02 -16.99
CA GLN A 375 7.01 13.46 -17.24
C GLN A 375 5.79 14.15 -16.66
N MET A 376 6.00 15.35 -16.13
CA MET A 376 4.96 16.30 -15.78
C MET A 376 5.19 17.62 -16.49
N VAL A 377 4.14 18.17 -17.10
CA VAL A 377 4.16 19.53 -17.64
C VAL A 377 3.28 20.39 -16.76
N TYR A 378 3.85 21.38 -16.08
CA TYR A 378 3.14 22.28 -15.18
C TYR A 378 2.45 23.44 -15.93
N PRO A 379 1.53 24.17 -15.28
CA PRO A 379 0.74 25.24 -15.93
C PRO A 379 1.52 26.36 -16.60
N ARG A 380 2.81 26.54 -16.25
CA ARG A 380 3.69 27.54 -16.87
C ARG A 380 4.54 27.00 -18.01
N GLY A 381 4.35 25.73 -18.39
CA GLY A 381 5.15 25.03 -19.40
C GLY A 381 6.46 24.44 -18.88
N GLU A 382 6.71 24.50 -17.57
CA GLU A 382 7.83 23.80 -16.92
C GLU A 382 7.64 22.29 -17.10
N VAL A 383 8.67 21.62 -17.61
CA VAL A 383 8.67 20.19 -17.93
C VAL A 383 9.63 19.48 -16.99
N VAL A 384 9.07 18.61 -16.16
CA VAL A 384 9.82 17.81 -15.18
C VAL A 384 9.82 16.36 -15.61
N ASP A 385 11.01 15.84 -15.91
CA ASP A 385 11.27 14.46 -16.30
C ASP A 385 11.74 13.63 -15.09
N TYR A 386 11.19 12.43 -14.95
CA TYR A 386 11.49 11.47 -13.90
C TYR A 386 12.16 10.25 -14.52
N SER A 387 13.38 9.92 -14.06
CA SER A 387 14.11 8.73 -14.47
C SER A 387 14.04 7.65 -13.41
N TYR A 388 13.97 6.40 -13.85
CA TYR A 388 13.88 5.23 -12.98
C TYR A 388 15.03 4.27 -13.25
N GLY A 389 15.60 3.74 -12.18
CA GLY A 389 16.75 2.84 -12.22
C GLY A 389 16.40 1.38 -12.51
N LEU A 390 17.41 0.54 -12.32
CA LEU A 390 17.45 -0.88 -12.72
C LEU A 390 16.47 -1.80 -12.00
N ALA A 391 15.98 -1.44 -10.81
CA ALA A 391 14.92 -2.19 -10.12
C ALA A 391 13.61 -1.41 -9.99
N GLY A 392 13.51 -0.30 -10.73
CA GLY A 392 12.31 0.47 -10.92
C GLY A 392 12.07 1.59 -9.90
N GLU A 393 13.04 1.84 -9.02
CA GLU A 393 13.03 2.99 -8.12
C GLU A 393 13.42 4.29 -8.84
N LEU A 394 13.09 5.45 -8.26
CA LEU A 394 13.43 6.76 -8.82
C LEU A 394 14.95 6.98 -8.79
N GLU A 395 15.56 7.40 -9.89
CA GLU A 395 17.02 7.61 -9.96
C GLU A 395 17.40 9.08 -10.14
N GLY A 396 16.51 9.88 -10.72
CA GLY A 396 16.73 11.31 -10.94
C GLY A 396 15.45 12.07 -11.27
N VAL A 397 15.53 13.39 -11.12
CA VAL A 397 14.46 14.34 -11.44
C VAL A 397 15.09 15.53 -12.13
N ASN A 398 14.69 15.78 -13.37
CA ASN A 398 15.22 16.88 -14.17
C ASN A 398 14.11 17.87 -14.50
N ASP A 399 14.28 19.14 -14.14
CA ASP A 399 13.43 20.22 -14.64
C ASP A 399 14.14 20.91 -15.80
N ASN A 400 13.53 20.89 -16.98
CA ASN A 400 14.07 21.48 -18.20
C ASN A 400 14.15 23.02 -18.14
N SER A 401 13.59 23.65 -17.09
CA SER A 401 13.71 25.08 -16.82
C SER A 401 14.96 25.45 -15.99
N MET A 402 15.68 24.46 -15.45
CA MET A 402 16.86 24.64 -14.61
C MET A 402 18.14 24.18 -15.33
N ASP A 403 19.29 24.83 -15.03
CA ASP A 403 20.59 24.44 -15.58
C ASP A 403 21.11 23.10 -15.01
N ASN A 404 20.69 22.76 -13.80
CA ASN A 404 21.06 21.52 -13.10
C ASN A 404 19.80 20.73 -12.75
N PRO A 405 19.87 19.37 -12.71
CA PRO A 405 18.74 18.55 -12.32
C PRO A 405 18.27 18.89 -10.89
N VAL A 406 16.98 18.72 -10.62
CA VAL A 406 16.45 18.87 -9.26
C VAL A 406 17.06 17.82 -8.35
N VAL A 407 17.07 16.56 -8.80
CA VAL A 407 17.76 15.43 -8.17
C VAL A 407 18.71 14.84 -9.19
N ASP A 408 20.01 14.95 -8.90
CA ASP A 408 21.10 14.50 -9.76
C ASP A 408 21.31 12.99 -9.67
N LEU A 409 21.22 12.43 -8.45
CA LEU A 409 21.48 11.01 -8.21
C LEU A 409 20.78 10.51 -6.95
N ILE A 410 20.16 9.33 -7.05
CA ILE A 410 19.70 8.53 -5.92
C ILE A 410 20.44 7.19 -5.91
N LEU A 411 21.14 6.89 -4.82
CA LEU A 411 21.76 5.59 -4.58
C LEU A 411 20.99 4.81 -3.54
N TYR A 412 20.84 3.50 -3.75
CA TYR A 412 20.06 2.62 -2.89
C TYR A 412 20.93 1.64 -2.11
N ASP A 413 20.47 1.21 -0.94
CA ASP A 413 21.23 0.32 -0.07
C ASP A 413 21.10 -1.18 -0.41
N GLY A 414 20.35 -1.54 -1.47
CA GLY A 414 20.03 -2.94 -1.80
C GLY A 414 18.83 -3.52 -1.04
N PHE A 415 18.28 -2.81 -0.05
CA PHE A 415 17.06 -3.18 0.67
C PHE A 415 15.86 -2.32 0.26
N GLY A 416 16.06 -1.42 -0.70
CA GLY A 416 15.06 -0.46 -1.19
C GLY A 416 15.06 0.87 -0.44
N ASN A 417 16.00 1.09 0.48
CA ASN A 417 16.15 2.40 1.12
C ASN A 417 17.15 3.26 0.35
N ILE A 418 16.93 4.58 0.39
CA ILE A 418 17.88 5.55 -0.19
C ILE A 418 19.12 5.60 0.71
N GLN A 419 20.28 5.20 0.18
CA GLN A 419 21.56 5.38 0.84
C GLN A 419 22.10 6.81 0.66
N THR A 420 22.01 7.34 -0.55
CA THR A 420 22.54 8.68 -0.89
C THR A 420 21.57 9.41 -1.79
N LEU A 421 21.32 10.68 -1.47
CA LEU A 421 20.52 11.60 -2.27
C LEU A 421 21.35 12.84 -2.59
N LYS A 422 21.66 13.05 -3.87
CA LYS A 422 22.40 14.21 -4.36
C LYS A 422 21.48 15.10 -5.19
N TYR A 423 21.42 16.37 -4.81
CA TYR A 423 20.67 17.41 -5.53
C TYR A 423 21.58 18.08 -6.58
N GLY A 424 21.01 18.68 -7.62
CA GLY A 424 21.83 19.35 -8.66
C GLY A 424 22.53 20.62 -8.19
N ASN A 425 22.18 21.17 -7.02
CA ASN A 425 22.96 22.22 -6.38
C ASN A 425 24.24 21.70 -5.67
N GLY A 426 24.49 20.39 -5.71
CA GLY A 426 25.64 19.74 -5.10
C GLY A 426 25.45 19.28 -3.66
N THR A 427 24.33 19.62 -3.01
CA THR A 427 24.02 19.15 -1.65
C THR A 427 23.84 17.63 -1.65
N VAL A 428 24.49 16.94 -0.71
CA VAL A 428 24.40 15.48 -0.56
C VAL A 428 23.85 15.12 0.80
N THR A 429 22.80 14.30 0.83
CA THR A 429 22.30 13.68 2.05
C THR A 429 22.61 12.19 2.02
N ASN A 430 23.29 11.70 3.06
CA ASN A 430 23.61 10.28 3.25
C ASN A 430 22.78 9.71 4.39
N PHE A 431 22.19 8.56 4.16
CA PHE A 431 21.40 7.80 5.13
C PHE A 431 22.09 6.48 5.43
N LYS A 432 22.12 6.11 6.71
CA LYS A 432 22.50 4.76 7.13
C LYS A 432 21.37 4.16 7.92
N TYR A 433 21.06 2.91 7.61
CA TYR A 433 20.01 2.15 8.26
C TYR A 433 20.62 1.10 9.17
N SER A 434 19.80 0.62 10.10
CA SER A 434 20.11 -0.54 10.92
C SER A 434 20.11 -1.82 10.09
N ASP A 435 21.16 -2.63 10.23
CA ASP A 435 21.23 -3.96 9.62
C ASP A 435 20.14 -4.91 10.17
N TYR A 436 19.58 -4.57 11.33
CA TYR A 436 18.62 -5.39 12.05
C TYR A 436 17.17 -5.00 11.77
N SER A 437 16.83 -3.72 11.91
CA SER A 437 15.44 -3.25 11.80
C SER A 437 15.13 -2.56 10.48
N ARG A 438 16.16 -2.24 9.68
CA ARG A 438 16.04 -1.38 8.50
C ARG A 438 15.52 0.03 8.80
N ARG A 439 15.50 0.47 10.07
CA ARG A 439 15.15 1.85 10.42
C ARG A 439 16.36 2.75 10.24
N LEU A 440 16.09 4.03 10.00
CA LEU A 440 17.12 5.05 9.86
C LEU A 440 17.92 5.18 11.16
N LYS A 441 19.24 5.03 11.06
CA LYS A 441 20.20 5.11 12.17
C LYS A 441 20.91 6.46 12.19
N THR A 442 21.35 6.94 11.04
CA THR A 442 22.00 8.26 10.91
C THR A 442 21.61 8.93 9.60
N GLN A 443 21.48 10.25 9.63
CA GLN A 443 21.31 11.09 8.47
C GLN A 443 22.33 12.23 8.56
N ASN A 444 23.18 12.38 7.54
CA ASN A 444 24.19 13.43 7.45
C ASN A 444 24.00 14.21 6.15
N TRP A 445 24.20 15.52 6.20
CA TRP A 445 24.19 16.39 5.03
C TRP A 445 25.56 17.05 4.86
N MET A 446 26.00 17.21 3.61
CA MET A 446 27.22 17.91 3.22
C MET A 446 26.94 18.93 2.13
#